data_AF-A0A1K9ZA14-F1
#
_entry.id   AF-A0A1K9ZA14-F1
#
_cell.length_a   1.000
_cell.length_b   1.000
_cell.length_c   1.000
_cell.angle_alpha   90.00
_cell.angle_beta   90.00
_cell.angle_gamma   90.00
#
_symmetry.space_group_name_H-M   'P 1'
#
loop_
_entity.id
_entity.type
_entity.pdbx_description
1 polymer ?
#
loop_
_entity_poly.entity_id
_entity_poly.type
_entity_poly.pdbx_seq_one_letter_code
_entity_poly.pdbx_strand_id
1 'polypeptide(L)'
;MYKGQDAQRYLCSVWAKIRAQFKRDDISVFGIRVVEPHHDGTPHWHLLLFMQPHDVKRASEVFTHYAVQEDFKELFPSINKKEIAVGPPNLRTRCEIVAIDSELGSATGYIAKYISKNIDGYAMDDEKDDETGRDQKEMSANVTAWASRWRIRQFQAIGGAPVTTYRELRRYANNDVNIFKSYVALLNSKQQYTLFTELFPDQNPYLMGPKLDFQGPRLNYAAMNSFQRWDVLTGKYKAELKTDIDNASTAMKCADKGDFAGYVMAQGGPFVKRKNLLIRNDYDGTEMGNEYGEYVSKIQGFKVTDETPVKTRIRNWVIQRKSQALLDSEASTSSTAGAEGLMSPEGASRSSVTNCTPSRRDRLNTGIKALLKRRGIHLDDHLVNVMGQGAQIRVDKDHIVKLRQGYYVEGSDKYHPPELVDVKPEEPNIWDGWNSPETEIKDTSDYIPGWEDWESWDWG
;
A
#
# COMPACT_ATOMS: atom_id res chain seq x y z
N MET A 1 15.02 -15.08 18.57
CA MET A 1 15.91 -14.17 17.82
C MET A 1 15.06 -13.44 16.78
N TYR A 2 14.57 -12.23 17.11
CA TYR A 2 13.58 -11.46 16.31
C TYR A 2 14.21 -10.19 15.67
N LYS A 3 15.45 -10.24 15.17
CA LYS A 3 16.24 -9.02 14.94
C LYS A 3 15.73 -8.10 13.80
N GLY A 4 15.39 -8.64 12.62
CA GLY A 4 15.06 -7.81 11.44
C GLY A 4 13.68 -7.12 11.50
N GLN A 5 12.66 -7.85 11.94
CA GLN A 5 11.29 -7.31 11.98
C GLN A 5 11.12 -6.28 13.10
N ASP A 6 11.75 -6.48 14.25
CA ASP A 6 11.64 -5.56 15.38
C ASP A 6 12.42 -4.27 15.15
N ALA A 7 13.61 -4.34 14.55
CA ALA A 7 14.35 -3.16 14.10
C ALA A 7 13.54 -2.33 13.08
N GLN A 8 12.89 -2.98 12.11
CA GLN A 8 12.01 -2.28 11.17
C GLN A 8 10.80 -1.61 11.86
N ARG A 9 10.20 -2.27 12.87
CA ARG A 9 9.10 -1.71 13.66
C ARG A 9 9.56 -0.49 14.47
N TYR A 10 10.75 -0.57 15.06
CA TYR A 10 11.37 0.53 15.77
C TYR A 10 11.54 1.75 14.84
N LEU A 11 12.16 1.58 13.67
CA LEU A 11 12.33 2.67 12.70
C LEU A 11 10.99 3.26 12.23
N CYS A 12 9.97 2.40 12.03
CA CYS A 12 8.62 2.87 11.74
C CYS A 12 8.01 3.72 12.87
N SER A 13 8.28 3.37 14.13
CA SER A 13 7.80 4.12 15.29
C SER A 13 8.49 5.49 15.41
N VAL A 14 9.81 5.54 15.20
CA VAL A 14 10.60 6.79 15.16
C VAL A 14 10.07 7.69 14.04
N TRP A 15 9.88 7.15 12.83
CA TRP A 15 9.31 7.89 11.72
C TRP A 15 7.87 8.37 11.97
N ALA A 16 7.06 7.62 12.72
CA ALA A 16 5.73 8.06 13.11
C ALA A 16 5.78 9.28 14.06
N LYS A 17 6.71 9.29 15.02
CA LYS A 17 6.96 10.44 15.91
C LYS A 17 7.43 11.67 15.12
N ILE A 18 8.41 11.50 14.22
CA ILE A 18 8.91 12.57 13.35
C ILE A 18 7.78 13.18 12.51
N ARG A 19 6.98 12.35 11.82
CA ARG A 19 5.85 12.83 11.02
C ARG A 19 4.78 13.54 11.87
N ALA A 20 4.55 13.07 13.09
CA ALA A 20 3.61 13.72 14.00
C ALA A 20 4.11 15.12 14.38
N GLN A 21 5.42 15.28 14.64
CA GLN A 21 6.01 16.59 14.90
C GLN A 21 6.02 17.49 13.67
N PHE A 22 6.39 16.97 12.49
CA PHE A 22 6.31 17.74 11.23
C PHE A 22 4.90 18.29 11.01
N LYS A 23 3.86 17.51 11.29
CA LYS A 23 2.47 17.97 11.20
C LYS A 23 2.14 19.10 12.19
N ARG A 24 2.70 19.08 13.41
CA ARG A 24 2.51 20.15 14.41
C ARG A 24 3.22 21.44 14.01
N ASP A 25 4.38 21.29 13.39
CA ASP A 25 5.22 22.40 12.92
C ASP A 25 4.82 22.87 11.50
N ASP A 26 3.73 22.33 10.93
CA ASP A 26 3.24 22.51 9.54
C ASP A 26 4.28 22.29 8.44
N ILE A 27 5.31 21.48 8.72
CA ILE A 27 6.35 21.11 7.76
C ILE A 27 5.79 20.08 6.78
N SER A 28 5.78 20.46 5.51
CA SER A 28 5.33 19.59 4.42
C SER A 28 6.51 18.99 3.68
N VAL A 29 6.58 17.66 3.61
CA VAL A 29 7.64 16.93 2.93
C VAL A 29 7.07 15.97 1.89
N PHE A 30 7.78 15.82 0.78
CA PHE A 30 7.56 14.72 -0.17
C PHE A 30 8.90 14.06 -0.53
N GLY A 31 8.87 12.83 -1.04
CA GLY A 31 10.09 12.12 -1.41
C GLY A 31 9.95 10.61 -1.37
N ILE A 32 11.03 9.92 -1.05
CA ILE A 32 11.07 8.45 -1.02
C ILE A 32 11.93 7.95 0.15
N ARG A 33 11.52 6.83 0.72
CA ARG A 33 12.32 6.03 1.65
C ARG A 33 12.66 4.71 1.00
N VAL A 34 13.94 4.35 1.07
CA VAL A 34 14.51 3.05 0.69
C VAL A 34 14.96 2.34 1.97
N VAL A 35 14.84 1.02 1.99
CA VAL A 35 15.26 0.18 3.12
C VAL A 35 16.20 -0.89 2.60
N GLU A 36 17.37 -0.97 3.21
CA GLU A 36 18.44 -1.91 2.86
C GLU A 36 18.92 -2.67 4.09
N PRO A 37 19.48 -3.87 3.94
CA PRO A 37 20.16 -4.57 5.02
C PRO A 37 21.57 -4.01 5.23
N HIS A 38 21.97 -3.84 6.49
CA HIS A 38 23.40 -3.81 6.83
C HIS A 38 24.03 -5.20 6.64
N HIS A 39 25.36 -5.28 6.75
CA HIS A 39 26.10 -6.54 6.66
C HIS A 39 25.62 -7.60 7.68
N ASP A 40 25.12 -7.18 8.85
CA ASP A 40 24.55 -8.05 9.88
C ASP A 40 23.07 -8.41 9.63
N GLY A 41 22.47 -7.91 8.54
CA GLY A 41 21.07 -8.10 8.16
C GLY A 41 20.09 -7.15 8.86
N THR A 42 20.55 -6.18 9.66
CA THR A 42 19.70 -5.20 10.33
C THR A 42 19.21 -4.16 9.30
N PRO A 43 17.90 -3.83 9.26
CA PRO A 43 17.38 -2.83 8.31
C PRO A 43 17.92 -1.43 8.63
N HIS A 44 18.32 -0.71 7.59
CA HIS A 44 18.64 0.71 7.65
C HIS A 44 17.88 1.49 6.58
N TRP A 45 17.59 2.76 6.85
CA TRP A 45 16.72 3.59 6.00
C TRP A 45 17.52 4.70 5.32
N HIS A 46 17.40 4.77 4.01
CA HIS A 46 17.77 5.96 3.24
C HIS A 46 16.51 6.77 2.95
N LEU A 47 16.51 8.04 3.34
CA LEU A 47 15.42 8.96 3.05
C LEU A 47 15.92 10.09 2.17
N LEU A 48 15.21 10.29 1.06
CA LEU A 48 15.34 11.48 0.25
C LEU A 48 14.06 12.29 0.40
N LEU A 49 14.18 13.47 1.01
CA LEU A 49 13.07 14.34 1.35
C LEU A 49 13.25 15.72 0.72
N PHE A 50 12.21 16.20 0.08
CA PHE A 50 12.08 17.56 -0.44
C PHE A 50 11.12 18.34 0.45
N MET A 51 11.49 19.58 0.76
CA MET A 51 10.76 20.50 1.63
C MET A 51 11.08 21.93 1.26
N GLN A 52 10.37 22.90 1.86
CA GLN A 52 10.69 24.31 1.65
C GLN A 52 12.04 24.66 2.28
N PRO A 53 12.84 25.57 1.69
CA PRO A 53 14.17 25.91 2.22
C PRO A 53 14.16 26.40 3.67
N HIS A 54 13.11 27.12 4.07
CA HIS A 54 12.97 27.62 5.44
C HIS A 54 12.68 26.51 6.47
N ASP A 55 12.14 25.36 6.04
CA ASP A 55 11.82 24.23 6.93
C ASP A 55 13.04 23.34 7.21
N VAL A 56 14.08 23.38 6.37
CA VAL A 56 15.20 22.43 6.39
C VAL A 56 15.87 22.35 7.77
N LYS A 57 16.12 23.50 8.40
CA LYS A 57 16.76 23.55 9.71
C LYS A 57 15.89 22.86 10.76
N ARG A 58 14.62 23.26 10.85
CA ARG A 58 13.67 22.72 11.84
C ARG A 58 13.41 21.23 11.61
N ALA A 59 13.26 20.82 10.34
CA ALA A 59 13.07 19.42 9.99
C ALA A 59 14.28 18.57 10.41
N SER A 60 15.50 19.07 10.20
CA SER A 60 16.74 18.39 10.60
C SER A 60 16.88 18.24 12.11
N GLU A 61 16.54 19.29 12.87
CA GLU A 61 16.51 19.25 14.34
C GLU A 61 15.53 18.21 14.86
N VAL A 62 14.29 18.21 14.34
CA VAL A 62 13.26 17.25 14.72
C VAL A 62 13.66 15.83 14.36
N PHE A 63 14.23 15.62 13.17
CA PHE A 63 14.65 14.30 12.72
C PHE A 63 15.76 13.75 13.62
N THR A 64 16.80 14.56 13.84
CA THR A 64 17.93 14.19 14.70
C THR A 64 17.46 13.92 16.12
N HIS A 65 16.60 14.79 16.68
CA HIS A 65 16.07 14.63 18.02
C HIS A 65 15.43 13.26 18.24
N TYR A 66 14.52 12.84 17.36
CA TYR A 66 13.85 11.54 17.50
C TYR A 66 14.73 10.35 17.15
N ALA A 67 15.69 10.51 16.23
CA ALA A 67 16.58 9.42 15.82
C ALA A 67 17.57 9.00 16.92
N VAL A 68 17.90 9.91 17.85
CA VAL A 68 18.92 9.68 18.90
C VAL A 68 18.34 9.51 20.31
N GLN A 69 17.01 9.51 20.48
CA GLN A 69 16.40 9.40 21.82
C GLN A 69 16.71 8.08 22.52
N GLU A 70 16.66 6.98 21.77
CA GLU A 70 16.92 5.64 22.29
C GLU A 70 18.42 5.48 22.53
N ASP A 71 18.77 5.01 23.73
CA ASP A 71 20.15 4.69 24.12
C ASP A 71 21.16 5.82 23.84
N PHE A 72 20.75 7.08 24.04
CA PHE A 72 21.58 8.27 23.74
C PHE A 72 22.97 8.22 24.39
N LYS A 73 23.11 7.55 25.54
CA LYS A 73 24.39 7.36 26.24
C LYS A 73 25.41 6.58 25.40
N GLU A 74 24.99 5.66 24.53
CA GLU A 74 25.88 4.89 23.65
C GLU A 74 26.58 5.75 22.59
N LEU A 75 26.04 6.94 22.31
CA LEU A 75 26.61 7.84 21.31
C LEU A 75 27.85 8.56 21.82
N PHE A 76 28.12 8.48 23.12
CA PHE A 76 29.29 9.11 23.72
C PHE A 76 30.52 8.22 23.58
N PRO A 77 31.71 8.79 23.30
CA PRO A 77 32.94 8.02 23.13
C PRO A 77 33.31 7.15 24.32
N SER A 78 32.98 7.58 25.54
CA SER A 78 33.24 6.80 26.75
C SER A 78 32.25 7.11 27.86
N ILE A 79 32.01 6.12 28.72
CA ILE A 79 31.24 6.26 29.95
C ILE A 79 32.23 6.09 31.10
N ASN A 80 32.28 7.05 32.02
CA ASN A 80 33.19 6.97 33.16
C ASN A 80 32.67 5.97 34.22
N LYS A 81 33.49 5.68 35.23
CA LYS A 81 33.16 4.75 36.33
C LYS A 81 31.91 5.13 37.14
N LYS A 82 31.37 6.35 36.97
CA LYS A 82 30.15 6.85 37.62
C LYS A 82 28.94 6.87 36.67
N GLU A 83 29.02 6.16 35.55
CA GLU A 83 28.02 6.15 34.47
C GLU A 83 27.75 7.53 33.82
N ILE A 84 28.71 8.44 33.92
CA ILE A 84 28.61 9.77 33.28
C ILE A 84 29.28 9.68 31.91
N ALA A 85 28.53 10.07 30.88
CA ALA A 85 28.99 10.09 29.51
C ALA A 85 30.01 11.22 29.29
N VAL A 86 31.12 10.93 28.60
CA VAL A 86 32.26 11.86 28.43
C VAL A 86 32.52 12.11 26.95
N GLY A 87 32.63 13.39 26.58
CA GLY A 87 32.89 13.84 25.21
C GLY A 87 31.62 14.27 24.44
N PRO A 88 31.76 14.78 23.20
CA PRO A 88 30.61 15.09 22.37
C PRO A 88 29.98 13.80 21.81
N PRO A 89 28.65 13.67 21.78
CA PRO A 89 28.00 12.50 21.21
C PRO A 89 28.18 12.46 19.69
N ASN A 90 28.48 11.28 19.14
CA ASN A 90 28.56 11.06 17.70
C ASN A 90 27.18 10.67 17.14
N LEU A 91 26.43 11.67 16.69
CA LEU A 91 25.07 11.47 16.18
C LEU A 91 25.03 10.76 14.81
N ARG A 92 26.12 10.80 14.04
CA ARG A 92 26.20 10.22 12.68
C ARG A 92 25.97 8.71 12.67
N THR A 93 26.25 8.03 13.76
CA THR A 93 26.01 6.58 13.90
C THR A 93 24.52 6.20 13.88
N ARG A 94 23.63 7.17 14.14
CA ARG A 94 22.17 6.98 14.14
C ARG A 94 21.48 7.77 13.04
N CYS A 95 21.96 8.97 12.72
CA CYS A 95 21.34 9.84 11.73
C CYS A 95 22.38 10.73 11.07
N GLU A 96 22.50 10.61 9.75
CA GLU A 96 23.28 11.50 8.92
C GLU A 96 22.33 12.23 7.95
N ILE A 97 22.42 13.56 7.95
CA ILE A 97 21.61 14.44 7.10
C ILE A 97 22.56 15.23 6.24
N VAL A 98 22.43 15.06 4.92
CA VAL A 98 23.28 15.72 3.92
C VAL A 98 22.37 16.46 2.94
N ALA A 99 22.67 17.73 2.67
CA ALA A 99 22.00 18.46 1.61
C ALA A 99 22.45 17.92 0.25
N ILE A 100 21.51 17.77 -0.69
CA ILE A 100 21.86 17.32 -2.03
C ILE A 100 22.66 18.40 -2.72
N ASP A 101 23.82 18.00 -3.22
CA ASP A 101 24.63 18.81 -4.11
C ASP A 101 24.29 18.46 -5.57
N SER A 102 23.75 19.43 -6.31
CA SER A 102 23.39 19.27 -7.71
C SER A 102 24.61 19.00 -8.62
N GLU A 103 25.81 19.37 -8.20
CA GLU A 103 27.05 19.14 -8.96
C GLU A 103 27.53 17.68 -8.87
N LEU A 104 27.29 17.03 -7.72
CA LEU A 104 27.68 15.63 -7.49
C LEU A 104 26.65 14.62 -8.03
N GLY A 105 25.40 15.06 -8.22
CA GLY A 105 24.37 14.24 -8.84
C GLY A 105 22.96 14.77 -8.59
N SER A 106 22.07 14.54 -9.54
CA SER A 106 20.66 14.90 -9.35
C SER A 106 20.01 14.00 -8.29
N ALA A 107 18.99 14.53 -7.60
CA ALA A 107 18.17 13.72 -6.70
C ALA A 107 17.56 12.49 -7.40
N THR A 108 17.26 12.60 -8.69
CA THR A 108 16.83 11.48 -9.54
C THR A 108 17.93 10.42 -9.69
N GLY A 109 19.17 10.84 -9.96
CA GLY A 109 20.33 9.94 -10.05
C GLY A 109 20.60 9.21 -8.73
N TYR A 110 20.46 9.92 -7.60
CA TYR A 110 20.54 9.31 -6.27
C TYR A 110 19.46 8.23 -6.11
N ILE A 111 18.18 8.54 -6.35
CA ILE A 111 17.10 7.53 -6.28
C ILE A 111 17.37 6.35 -7.20
N ALA A 112 17.76 6.61 -8.45
CA ALA A 112 18.03 5.57 -9.44
C ALA A 112 19.12 4.62 -8.94
N LYS A 113 20.22 5.15 -8.37
CA LYS A 113 21.29 4.34 -7.77
C LYS A 113 20.76 3.37 -6.70
N TYR A 114 19.97 3.86 -5.75
CA TYR A 114 19.41 3.01 -4.69
C TYR A 114 18.34 2.03 -5.20
N ILE A 115 17.61 2.36 -6.27
CA ILE A 115 16.68 1.42 -6.89
C ILE A 115 17.45 0.31 -7.62
N SER A 116 18.44 0.67 -8.45
CA SER A 116 19.26 -0.29 -9.21
C SER A 116 20.01 -1.26 -8.30
N LYS A 117 20.62 -0.77 -7.21
CA LYS A 117 21.33 -1.62 -6.23
C LYS A 117 20.46 -2.71 -5.60
N ASN A 118 19.15 -2.47 -5.49
CA ASN A 118 18.24 -3.31 -4.71
C ASN A 118 17.32 -4.20 -5.55
N ILE A 119 17.13 -3.90 -6.84
CA ILE A 119 16.18 -4.63 -7.69
C ILE A 119 16.89 -5.58 -8.66
N ASP A 120 17.81 -5.08 -9.48
CA ASP A 120 18.32 -5.84 -10.63
C ASP A 120 19.80 -5.61 -10.95
N GLY A 121 20.49 -4.70 -10.26
CA GLY A 121 21.86 -4.31 -10.59
C GLY A 121 22.00 -3.75 -12.01
N TYR A 122 20.91 -3.25 -12.61
CA TYR A 122 20.89 -2.86 -14.01
C TYR A 122 21.86 -1.68 -14.27
N ALA A 123 22.70 -1.85 -15.30
CA ALA A 123 23.81 -0.97 -15.69
C ALA A 123 25.01 -0.94 -14.71
N MET A 124 25.11 -1.90 -13.79
CA MET A 124 26.29 -2.14 -12.94
C MET A 124 27.06 -3.40 -13.38
N ASP A 125 26.99 -3.74 -14.68
CA ASP A 125 27.79 -4.79 -15.28
C ASP A 125 29.27 -4.38 -15.11
N ASP A 126 30.00 -5.09 -14.25
CA ASP A 126 31.41 -4.89 -13.87
C ASP A 126 31.70 -4.04 -12.62
N GLU A 127 30.71 -3.49 -11.91
CA GLU A 127 30.94 -2.87 -10.60
C GLU A 127 30.92 -3.91 -9.48
N LYS A 128 32.06 -4.11 -8.83
CA LYS A 128 32.12 -4.81 -7.54
C LYS A 128 31.66 -3.86 -6.45
N ASP A 129 30.86 -4.36 -5.52
CA ASP A 129 30.50 -3.60 -4.34
C ASP A 129 31.76 -3.23 -3.53
N ASP A 130 31.93 -1.95 -3.20
CA ASP A 130 33.10 -1.43 -2.48
C ASP A 130 33.27 -2.06 -1.09
N GLU A 131 32.17 -2.57 -0.50
CA GLU A 131 32.14 -3.12 0.86
C GLU A 131 32.32 -4.65 0.92
N THR A 132 31.82 -5.39 -0.08
CA THR A 132 31.83 -6.87 -0.08
C THR A 132 32.68 -7.50 -1.17
N GLY A 133 33.04 -6.75 -2.21
CA GLY A 133 33.80 -7.23 -3.37
C GLY A 133 33.06 -8.25 -4.25
N ARG A 134 31.77 -8.50 -3.99
CA ARG A 134 30.89 -9.41 -4.75
C ARG A 134 30.20 -8.68 -5.90
N ASP A 135 29.69 -9.45 -6.85
CA ASP A 135 28.89 -8.95 -7.96
C ASP A 135 27.58 -8.32 -7.44
N GLN A 136 27.31 -7.07 -7.83
CA GLN A 136 26.12 -6.34 -7.42
C GLN A 136 24.81 -7.04 -7.83
N LYS A 137 24.81 -7.89 -8.87
CA LYS A 137 23.63 -8.68 -9.26
C LYS A 137 23.24 -9.71 -8.21
N GLU A 138 24.21 -10.46 -7.67
CA GLU A 138 23.95 -11.43 -6.60
C GLU A 138 23.47 -10.73 -5.32
N MET A 139 24.00 -9.54 -5.05
CA MET A 139 23.58 -8.73 -3.91
C MET A 139 22.13 -8.27 -4.02
N SER A 140 21.67 -7.82 -5.20
CA SER A 140 20.28 -7.40 -5.41
C SER A 140 19.27 -8.54 -5.13
N ALA A 141 19.60 -9.77 -5.52
CA ALA A 141 18.81 -10.96 -5.24
C ALA A 141 18.76 -11.26 -3.73
N ASN A 142 19.90 -11.15 -3.05
CA ASN A 142 19.99 -11.34 -1.60
C ASN A 142 19.18 -10.29 -0.82
N VAL A 143 19.22 -9.03 -1.24
CA VAL A 143 18.42 -7.94 -0.63
C VAL A 143 16.92 -8.17 -0.86
N THR A 144 16.53 -8.63 -2.05
CA THR A 144 15.14 -8.99 -2.35
C THR A 144 14.66 -10.17 -1.52
N ALA A 145 15.49 -11.21 -1.37
CA ALA A 145 15.20 -12.36 -0.53
C ALA A 145 15.08 -11.96 0.95
N TRP A 146 16.02 -11.15 1.45
CA TRP A 146 15.99 -10.59 2.81
C TRP A 146 14.71 -9.79 3.07
N ALA A 147 14.38 -8.84 2.19
CA ALA A 147 13.19 -8.02 2.34
C ALA A 147 11.92 -8.87 2.32
N SER A 148 11.87 -9.89 1.46
CA SER A 148 10.76 -10.85 1.40
C SER A 148 10.65 -11.67 2.68
N ARG A 149 11.78 -12.20 3.18
CA ARG A 149 11.87 -13.00 4.40
C ARG A 149 11.33 -12.26 5.64
N TRP A 150 11.57 -10.96 5.71
CA TRP A 150 11.15 -10.09 6.81
C TRP A 150 9.88 -9.29 6.53
N ARG A 151 9.28 -9.43 5.33
CA ARG A 151 8.10 -8.69 4.88
C ARG A 151 8.30 -7.16 4.93
N ILE A 152 9.49 -6.72 4.56
CA ILE A 152 9.88 -5.31 4.56
C ILE A 152 9.61 -4.71 3.18
N ARG A 153 8.86 -3.61 3.17
CA ARG A 153 8.71 -2.78 1.97
C ARG A 153 9.97 -1.93 1.77
N GLN A 154 10.79 -2.32 0.78
CA GLN A 154 12.02 -1.59 0.43
C GLN A 154 11.71 -0.14 0.02
N PHE A 155 10.89 0.07 -1.01
CA PHE A 155 10.59 1.41 -1.54
C PHE A 155 9.24 1.95 -1.08
N GLN A 156 9.24 3.14 -0.49
CA GLN A 156 8.03 3.84 -0.08
C GLN A 156 8.09 5.33 -0.41
N ALA A 157 7.25 5.77 -1.36
CA ALA A 157 7.02 7.19 -1.60
C ALA A 157 6.34 7.86 -0.38
N ILE A 158 6.72 9.11 -0.13
CA ILE A 158 6.28 9.96 0.97
C ILE A 158 5.66 11.22 0.36
N GLY A 159 4.48 11.62 0.84
CA GLY A 159 3.79 12.83 0.37
C GLY A 159 3.34 12.75 -1.10
N GLY A 160 2.92 13.89 -1.65
CA GLY A 160 2.57 14.06 -3.05
C GLY A 160 1.30 13.33 -3.53
N ALA A 161 1.05 13.46 -4.83
CA ALA A 161 -0.04 12.79 -5.51
C ALA A 161 0.27 11.28 -5.71
N PRO A 162 -0.66 10.36 -5.41
CA PRO A 162 -0.37 8.93 -5.47
C PRO A 162 -0.15 8.39 -6.88
N VAL A 163 0.93 7.62 -7.08
CA VAL A 163 1.20 6.88 -8.33
C VAL A 163 0.07 5.90 -8.66
N THR A 164 -0.58 5.33 -7.66
CA THR A 164 -1.71 4.43 -7.89
C THR A 164 -2.87 5.14 -8.59
N THR A 165 -3.21 6.36 -8.16
CA THR A 165 -4.26 7.16 -8.80
C THR A 165 -3.88 7.50 -10.24
N TYR A 166 -2.62 7.90 -10.47
CA TYR A 166 -2.08 8.12 -11.81
C TYR A 166 -2.25 6.89 -12.73
N ARG A 167 -1.95 5.69 -12.22
CA ARG A 167 -2.13 4.43 -12.95
C ARG A 167 -3.60 4.12 -13.25
N GLU A 168 -4.51 4.43 -12.34
CA GLU A 168 -5.95 4.24 -12.57
C GLU A 168 -6.50 5.23 -13.62
N LEU A 169 -6.01 6.48 -13.65
CA LEU A 169 -6.36 7.44 -14.71
C LEU A 169 -5.88 6.97 -16.08
N ARG A 170 -4.64 6.45 -16.18
CA ARG A 170 -4.15 5.82 -17.41
C ARG A 170 -4.98 4.61 -17.82
N ARG A 171 -5.41 3.79 -16.85
CA ARG A 171 -6.29 2.64 -17.14
C ARG A 171 -7.64 3.11 -17.68
N TYR A 172 -8.22 4.16 -17.11
CA TYR A 172 -9.45 4.77 -17.61
C TYR A 172 -9.29 5.27 -19.04
N ALA A 173 -8.26 6.07 -19.33
CA ALA A 173 -8.02 6.58 -20.67
C ALA A 173 -7.86 5.45 -21.70
N ASN A 174 -7.11 4.40 -21.35
CA ASN A 174 -6.98 3.21 -22.20
C ASN A 174 -8.31 2.47 -22.40
N ASN A 175 -9.11 2.31 -21.36
CA ASN A 175 -10.43 1.68 -21.48
C ASN A 175 -11.36 2.50 -22.38
N ASP A 176 -11.37 3.82 -22.22
CA ASP A 176 -12.18 4.77 -23.00
C ASP A 176 -11.81 4.73 -24.49
N VAL A 177 -10.51 4.81 -24.81
CA VAL A 177 -9.99 4.63 -26.18
C VAL A 177 -10.35 3.26 -26.75
N ASN A 178 -10.25 2.19 -25.95
CA ASN A 178 -10.60 0.85 -26.42
C ASN A 178 -12.09 0.70 -26.69
N ILE A 179 -12.96 1.31 -25.89
CA ILE A 179 -14.40 1.35 -26.14
C ILE A 179 -14.68 2.06 -27.46
N PHE A 180 -14.04 3.21 -27.70
CA PHE A 180 -14.17 3.92 -28.98
C PHE A 180 -13.67 3.10 -30.17
N LYS A 181 -12.52 2.43 -30.03
CA LYS A 181 -11.98 1.52 -31.05
C LYS A 181 -12.95 0.40 -31.41
N SER A 182 -13.57 -0.22 -30.40
CA SER A 182 -14.61 -1.24 -30.62
C SER A 182 -15.85 -0.66 -31.27
N TYR A 183 -16.29 0.54 -30.88
CA TYR A 183 -17.40 1.24 -31.52
C TYR A 183 -17.14 1.46 -33.01
N VAL A 184 -15.98 2.01 -33.39
CA VAL A 184 -15.61 2.25 -34.81
C VAL A 184 -15.57 0.94 -35.61
N ALA A 185 -15.13 -0.16 -34.98
CA ALA A 185 -15.09 -1.48 -35.63
C ALA A 185 -16.49 -2.07 -35.89
N LEU A 186 -17.51 -1.65 -35.14
CA LEU A 186 -18.91 -2.06 -35.34
C LEU A 186 -19.65 -1.22 -36.40
N LEU A 187 -19.10 -0.08 -36.81
CA LEU A 187 -19.71 0.80 -37.80
C LEU A 187 -19.58 0.25 -39.22
N ASN A 188 -20.62 0.42 -40.03
CA ASN A 188 -20.55 0.15 -41.46
C ASN A 188 -19.78 1.25 -42.22
N SER A 189 -19.43 1.01 -43.48
CA SER A 189 -18.60 1.94 -44.27
C SER A 189 -19.21 3.34 -44.43
N LYS A 190 -20.55 3.46 -44.50
CA LYS A 190 -21.24 4.75 -44.61
C LYS A 190 -21.13 5.53 -43.29
N GLN A 191 -21.36 4.85 -42.16
CA GLN A 191 -21.22 5.45 -40.83
C GLN A 191 -19.78 5.87 -40.53
N GLN A 192 -18.79 5.05 -40.88
CA GLN A 192 -17.37 5.41 -40.74
C GLN A 192 -17.02 6.64 -41.58
N TYR A 193 -17.61 6.79 -42.78
CA TYR A 193 -17.42 7.98 -43.61
C TYR A 193 -18.04 9.23 -42.97
N THR A 194 -19.26 9.12 -42.43
CA THR A 194 -19.89 10.23 -41.68
C THR A 194 -19.03 10.64 -40.49
N LEU A 195 -18.59 9.68 -39.68
CA LEU A 195 -17.70 9.94 -38.55
C LEU A 195 -16.38 10.59 -39.00
N PHE A 196 -15.80 10.15 -40.13
CA PHE A 196 -14.62 10.78 -40.70
C PHE A 196 -14.86 12.25 -41.05
N THR A 197 -15.98 12.57 -41.70
CA THR A 197 -16.31 13.96 -42.06
C THR A 197 -16.60 14.85 -40.85
N GLU A 198 -17.15 14.29 -39.77
CA GLU A 198 -17.38 15.01 -38.51
C GLU A 198 -16.08 15.26 -37.77
N LEU A 199 -15.21 14.25 -37.68
CA LEU A 199 -13.93 14.37 -37.01
C LEU A 199 -12.96 15.25 -37.80
N PHE A 200 -12.98 15.20 -39.13
CA PHE A 200 -12.09 15.93 -40.03
C PHE A 200 -12.88 16.88 -40.95
N PRO A 201 -13.50 17.94 -40.41
CA PRO A 201 -14.33 18.86 -41.20
C PRO A 201 -13.52 19.59 -42.28
N ASP A 202 -12.23 19.82 -42.03
CA ASP A 202 -11.25 20.38 -42.95
C ASP A 202 -11.00 19.50 -44.19
N GLN A 203 -11.22 18.18 -44.07
CA GLN A 203 -11.07 17.21 -45.17
C GLN A 203 -12.38 17.01 -45.94
N ASN A 204 -13.48 17.61 -45.49
CA ASN A 204 -14.79 17.43 -46.11
C ASN A 204 -14.90 18.24 -47.41
N PRO A 205 -15.01 17.60 -48.59
CA PRO A 205 -15.06 18.30 -49.87
C PRO A 205 -16.34 19.12 -50.08
N TYR A 206 -17.35 18.96 -49.21
CA TYR A 206 -18.64 19.64 -49.27
C TYR A 206 -18.79 20.78 -48.25
N LEU A 207 -17.77 21.04 -47.41
CA LEU A 207 -17.82 22.13 -46.42
C LEU A 207 -17.51 23.48 -47.10
N MET A 208 -18.55 24.26 -47.42
CA MET A 208 -18.47 25.58 -48.08
C MET A 208 -18.03 26.74 -47.16
N GLY A 209 -17.17 26.48 -46.18
CA GLY A 209 -16.62 27.50 -45.27
C GLY A 209 -15.41 28.24 -45.85
N PRO A 210 -14.94 29.33 -45.22
CA PRO A 210 -13.66 29.94 -45.57
C PRO A 210 -12.56 28.89 -45.54
N LYS A 211 -11.69 28.93 -46.56
CA LYS A 211 -10.60 27.98 -46.80
C LYS A 211 -9.77 27.87 -45.51
N LEU A 212 -9.93 26.76 -44.77
CA LEU A 212 -9.15 26.51 -43.57
C LEU A 212 -7.68 26.35 -43.98
N ASP A 213 -6.77 27.07 -43.32
CA ASP A 213 -5.33 26.96 -43.56
C ASP A 213 -4.88 25.53 -43.32
N PHE A 214 -4.49 24.87 -44.41
CA PHE A 214 -4.34 23.43 -44.47
C PHE A 214 -2.93 23.03 -44.03
N GLN A 215 -2.71 22.78 -42.74
CA GLN A 215 -1.44 22.25 -42.24
C GLN A 215 -1.44 20.71 -42.26
N GLY A 216 -1.11 20.10 -43.41
CA GLY A 216 -0.90 18.65 -43.55
C GLY A 216 -1.31 18.07 -44.92
N PRO A 217 -1.01 16.79 -45.21
CA PRO A 217 -1.48 16.13 -46.42
C PRO A 217 -2.99 15.88 -46.38
N ARG A 218 -3.69 16.06 -47.52
CA ARG A 218 -5.11 15.71 -47.65
C ARG A 218 -5.29 14.20 -47.48
N LEU A 219 -6.17 13.81 -46.56
CA LEU A 219 -6.51 12.41 -46.33
C LEU A 219 -7.56 11.97 -47.37
N ASN A 220 -7.18 11.08 -48.29
CA ASN A 220 -8.11 10.51 -49.27
C ASN A 220 -8.80 9.27 -48.68
N TYR A 221 -9.95 9.47 -48.02
CA TYR A 221 -10.71 8.39 -47.39
C TYR A 221 -11.11 7.26 -48.38
N ALA A 222 -11.41 7.61 -49.63
CA ALA A 222 -11.81 6.64 -50.65
C ALA A 222 -10.64 5.71 -51.04
N ALA A 223 -9.40 6.23 -51.05
CA ALA A 223 -8.20 5.45 -51.35
C ALA A 223 -7.68 4.61 -50.17
N MET A 224 -8.14 4.89 -48.94
CA MET A 224 -7.73 4.12 -47.75
C MET A 224 -8.41 2.75 -47.71
N ASN A 225 -7.66 1.73 -47.29
CA ASN A 225 -8.24 0.43 -46.94
C ASN A 225 -8.94 0.46 -45.56
N SER A 226 -9.66 -0.61 -45.21
CA SER A 226 -10.45 -0.67 -43.97
C SER A 226 -9.61 -0.47 -42.70
N PHE A 227 -8.39 -1.00 -42.66
CA PHE A 227 -7.49 -0.85 -41.52
C PHE A 227 -7.00 0.59 -41.38
N GLN A 228 -6.59 1.23 -42.49
CA GLN A 228 -6.16 2.62 -42.51
C GLN A 228 -7.29 3.57 -42.08
N ARG A 229 -8.54 3.33 -42.53
CA ARG A 229 -9.70 4.12 -42.10
C ARG A 229 -9.92 4.00 -40.60
N TRP A 230 -9.88 2.78 -40.08
CA TRP A 230 -10.03 2.52 -38.64
C TRP A 230 -8.90 3.18 -37.83
N ASP A 231 -7.65 3.08 -38.29
CA ASP A 231 -6.48 3.67 -37.63
C ASP A 231 -6.57 5.21 -37.58
N VAL A 232 -6.93 5.85 -38.70
CA VAL A 232 -7.11 7.30 -38.77
C VAL A 232 -8.25 7.79 -37.86
N LEU A 233 -9.39 7.11 -37.88
CA LEU A 233 -10.55 7.45 -37.04
C LEU A 233 -10.21 7.32 -35.55
N THR A 234 -9.58 6.21 -35.17
CA THR A 234 -9.27 5.90 -33.77
C THR A 234 -8.08 6.68 -33.24
N GLY A 235 -7.11 7.02 -34.10
CA GLY A 235 -5.95 7.84 -33.73
C GLY A 235 -6.28 9.31 -33.45
N LYS A 236 -7.40 9.83 -33.98
CA LYS A 236 -7.85 11.19 -33.67
C LYS A 236 -8.55 11.30 -32.31
N TYR A 237 -9.13 10.20 -31.83
CA TYR A 237 -9.85 10.18 -30.57
C TYR A 237 -8.90 10.39 -29.39
N LYS A 238 -9.31 11.24 -28.45
CA LYS A 238 -8.61 11.49 -27.20
C LYS A 238 -9.56 11.16 -26.06
N ALA A 239 -9.06 10.42 -25.08
CA ALA A 239 -9.86 10.11 -23.90
C ALA A 239 -10.23 11.39 -23.16
N GLU A 240 -11.45 11.45 -22.65
CA GLU A 240 -11.94 12.58 -21.87
C GLU A 240 -12.57 12.12 -20.56
N LEU A 241 -12.27 12.85 -19.49
CA LEU A 241 -12.86 12.62 -18.19
C LEU A 241 -14.12 13.47 -18.11
N LYS A 242 -15.25 12.83 -17.86
CA LYS A 242 -16.54 13.49 -17.65
C LYS A 242 -16.57 14.09 -16.26
N THR A 243 -16.10 15.32 -16.13
CA THR A 243 -16.03 16.10 -14.87
C THR A 243 -16.14 17.58 -15.21
N ASP A 244 -16.76 18.35 -14.31
CA ASP A 244 -16.80 19.81 -14.41
C ASP A 244 -15.54 20.46 -13.82
N ILE A 245 -14.64 19.66 -13.22
CA ILE A 245 -13.41 20.14 -12.61
C ILE A 245 -12.27 20.11 -13.63
N ASP A 246 -11.92 21.28 -14.18
CA ASP A 246 -10.85 21.45 -15.18
C ASP A 246 -9.51 20.83 -14.75
N ASN A 247 -9.13 21.00 -13.49
CA ASN A 247 -7.90 20.42 -12.96
C ASN A 247 -7.93 18.89 -12.93
N ALA A 248 -9.09 18.27 -12.69
CA ALA A 248 -9.23 16.82 -12.73
C ALA A 248 -9.13 16.29 -14.18
N SER A 249 -9.75 17.00 -15.14
CA SER A 249 -9.59 16.74 -16.58
C SER A 249 -8.13 16.87 -17.01
N THR A 250 -7.44 17.92 -16.55
CA THR A 250 -6.01 18.15 -16.81
C THR A 250 -5.14 17.03 -16.22
N ALA A 251 -5.41 16.61 -14.99
CA ALA A 251 -4.69 15.51 -14.34
C ALA A 251 -4.82 14.20 -15.14
N MET A 252 -6.01 13.89 -15.67
CA MET A 252 -6.23 12.73 -16.54
C MET A 252 -5.44 12.86 -17.85
N LYS A 253 -5.49 14.01 -18.52
CA LYS A 253 -4.76 14.27 -19.77
C LYS A 253 -3.24 14.16 -19.60
N CYS A 254 -2.69 14.69 -18.51
CA CYS A 254 -1.27 14.53 -18.16
C CYS A 254 -0.94 13.05 -17.91
N ALA A 255 -1.80 12.34 -17.18
CA ALA A 255 -1.61 10.92 -16.92
C ALA A 255 -1.57 10.09 -18.20
N ASP A 256 -2.50 10.32 -19.13
CA ASP A 256 -2.57 9.66 -20.44
C ASP A 256 -1.27 9.86 -21.24
N LYS A 257 -0.80 11.11 -21.33
CA LYS A 257 0.45 11.48 -22.04
C LYS A 257 1.73 10.95 -21.41
N GLY A 258 1.69 10.40 -20.19
CA GLY A 258 2.92 10.00 -19.48
C GLY A 258 3.57 11.12 -18.67
N ASP A 259 2.94 12.30 -18.59
CA ASP A 259 3.46 13.46 -17.87
C ASP A 259 3.11 13.38 -16.37
N PHE A 260 4.02 12.81 -15.59
CA PHE A 260 3.84 12.69 -14.14
C PHE A 260 3.93 14.05 -13.42
N ALA A 261 4.78 14.96 -13.89
CA ALA A 261 4.94 16.27 -13.27
C ALA A 261 3.67 17.12 -13.42
N GLY A 262 3.12 17.20 -14.63
CA GLY A 262 1.85 17.87 -14.88
C GLY A 262 0.69 17.26 -14.09
N TYR A 263 0.66 15.92 -13.93
CA TYR A 263 -0.31 15.26 -13.08
C TYR A 263 -0.22 15.69 -11.60
N VAL A 264 1.00 15.74 -11.04
CA VAL A 264 1.22 16.17 -9.66
C VAL A 264 0.77 17.62 -9.47
N MET A 265 1.11 18.49 -10.42
CA MET A 265 0.69 19.90 -10.37
C MET A 265 -0.83 20.04 -10.45
N ALA A 266 -1.48 19.32 -11.35
CA ALA A 266 -2.94 19.33 -11.50
C ALA A 266 -3.66 18.80 -10.23
N GLN A 267 -3.04 17.91 -9.46
CA GLN A 267 -3.57 17.41 -8.18
C GLN A 267 -3.38 18.38 -6.99
N GLY A 268 -2.80 19.56 -7.21
CA GLY A 268 -2.53 20.56 -6.16
C GLY A 268 -1.05 20.71 -5.80
N GLY A 269 -0.13 20.13 -6.58
CA GLY A 269 1.31 20.24 -6.40
C GLY A 269 1.92 19.18 -5.47
N PRO A 270 3.25 19.16 -5.33
CA PRO A 270 3.96 18.11 -4.60
C PRO A 270 3.70 18.11 -3.08
N PHE A 271 3.35 19.27 -2.52
CA PHE A 271 3.04 19.45 -1.09
C PHE A 271 1.54 19.33 -0.77
N VAL A 272 0.70 18.91 -1.73
CA VAL A 272 -0.74 18.80 -1.50
C VAL A 272 -1.05 17.88 -0.31
N LYS A 273 -1.89 18.38 0.61
CA LYS A 273 -2.37 17.57 1.73
C LYS A 273 -3.30 16.48 1.20
N ARG A 274 -3.22 15.25 1.72
CA ARG A 274 -4.04 14.11 1.26
C ARG A 274 -5.55 14.40 1.21
N LYS A 275 -6.05 15.19 2.16
CA LYS A 275 -7.46 15.62 2.26
C LYS A 275 -7.88 16.65 1.18
N ASN A 276 -6.91 17.23 0.48
CA ASN A 276 -7.10 18.23 -0.57
C ASN A 276 -6.80 17.67 -1.97
N LEU A 277 -6.45 16.37 -2.10
CA LEU A 277 -6.30 15.73 -3.41
C LEU A 277 -7.63 15.74 -4.15
N LEU A 278 -7.63 16.21 -5.40
CA LEU A 278 -8.83 16.28 -6.24
C LEU A 278 -9.32 14.89 -6.63
N ILE A 279 -8.40 14.00 -7.00
CA ILE A 279 -8.69 12.62 -7.42
C ILE A 279 -8.09 11.64 -6.42
N ARG A 280 -8.91 10.70 -5.93
CA ARG A 280 -8.50 9.67 -4.95
C ARG A 280 -8.83 8.28 -5.47
N ASN A 281 -8.08 7.28 -5.01
CA ASN A 281 -8.43 5.90 -5.30
C ASN A 281 -9.73 5.54 -4.60
N ASP A 282 -10.52 4.74 -5.31
CA ASP A 282 -11.74 4.16 -4.81
C ASP A 282 -11.55 2.65 -4.62
N TYR A 283 -12.05 2.15 -3.49
CA TYR A 283 -11.83 0.78 -3.05
C TYR A 283 -13.16 0.08 -2.82
N ASP A 284 -13.26 -1.14 -3.33
CA ASP A 284 -14.28 -2.09 -2.97
C ASP A 284 -13.83 -2.83 -1.71
N GLY A 285 -14.59 -2.71 -0.64
CA GLY A 285 -14.32 -3.40 0.62
C GLY A 285 -15.14 -4.67 0.70
N THR A 286 -14.51 -5.83 0.89
CA THR A 286 -15.27 -7.03 1.28
C THR A 286 -15.77 -6.85 2.70
N GLU A 287 -17.02 -6.39 2.84
CA GLU A 287 -17.62 -6.03 4.12
C GLU A 287 -17.52 -7.12 5.19
N MET A 288 -17.52 -8.38 4.75
CA MET A 288 -17.51 -9.56 5.62
C MET A 288 -16.18 -10.34 5.56
N GLY A 289 -15.14 -9.76 4.95
CA GLY A 289 -13.86 -10.41 4.73
C GLY A 289 -13.89 -11.45 3.59
N ASN A 290 -12.71 -11.97 3.23
CA ASN A 290 -12.58 -13.09 2.30
C ASN A 290 -12.93 -14.42 3.00
N GLU A 291 -12.86 -15.53 2.26
CA GLU A 291 -13.07 -16.90 2.76
C GLU A 291 -12.18 -17.30 3.97
N TYR A 292 -11.12 -16.53 4.24
CA TYR A 292 -10.21 -16.70 5.37
C TYR A 292 -10.50 -15.74 6.54
N GLY A 293 -11.61 -14.99 6.49
CA GLY A 293 -11.99 -13.99 7.49
C GLY A 293 -11.13 -12.73 7.47
N GLU A 294 -10.41 -12.45 6.38
CA GLU A 294 -9.56 -11.27 6.26
C GLU A 294 -10.32 -10.13 5.58
N TYR A 295 -10.37 -8.95 6.19
CA TYR A 295 -10.86 -7.73 5.52
C TYR A 295 -9.88 -7.36 4.40
N VAL A 296 -10.35 -7.38 3.15
CA VAL A 296 -9.52 -7.03 1.98
C VAL A 296 -10.15 -5.84 1.26
N SER A 297 -9.43 -4.72 1.25
CA SER A 297 -9.77 -3.58 0.39
C SER A 297 -9.13 -3.77 -0.98
N LYS A 298 -9.94 -3.86 -2.03
CA LYS A 298 -9.46 -4.00 -3.42
C LYS A 298 -9.71 -2.70 -4.17
N ILE A 299 -8.69 -2.18 -4.86
CA ILE A 299 -8.89 -1.01 -5.74
C ILE A 299 -9.91 -1.38 -6.81
N GLN A 300 -10.95 -0.55 -6.97
CA GLN A 300 -11.95 -0.69 -8.03
C GLN A 300 -11.86 0.41 -9.09
N GLY A 301 -11.31 1.57 -8.71
CA GLY A 301 -11.05 2.67 -9.61
C GLY A 301 -10.65 3.93 -8.87
N PHE A 302 -11.23 5.06 -9.27
CA PHE A 302 -10.95 6.36 -8.66
C PHE A 302 -12.23 7.17 -8.49
N LYS A 303 -12.14 8.21 -7.66
CA LYS A 303 -13.21 9.15 -7.39
C LYS A 303 -12.65 10.56 -7.51
N VAL A 304 -13.31 11.41 -8.28
CA VAL A 304 -13.10 12.86 -8.27
C VAL A 304 -13.87 13.46 -7.09
N THR A 305 -13.32 14.49 -6.46
CA THR A 305 -13.95 15.14 -5.30
C THR A 305 -15.38 15.55 -5.63
N ASP A 306 -16.31 15.21 -4.74
CA ASP A 306 -17.75 15.46 -4.86
C ASP A 306 -18.49 14.81 -6.04
N GLU A 307 -17.83 13.93 -6.79
CA GLU A 307 -18.43 13.17 -7.90
C GLU A 307 -18.61 11.68 -7.57
N THR A 308 -19.33 10.94 -8.42
CA THR A 308 -19.48 9.49 -8.29
C THR A 308 -18.17 8.75 -8.64
N PRO A 309 -17.83 7.65 -7.96
CA PRO A 309 -16.66 6.86 -8.32
C PRO A 309 -16.74 6.27 -9.73
N VAL A 310 -15.61 6.30 -10.43
CA VAL A 310 -15.42 5.72 -11.76
C VAL A 310 -14.71 4.38 -11.63
N LYS A 311 -15.38 3.31 -12.06
CA LYS A 311 -14.79 1.96 -12.11
C LYS A 311 -13.85 1.82 -13.31
N THR A 312 -12.61 1.45 -13.06
CA THR A 312 -11.58 1.25 -14.11
C THR A 312 -11.22 -0.22 -14.29
N ARG A 313 -11.54 -1.05 -13.31
CA ARG A 313 -11.25 -2.49 -13.29
C ARG A 313 -12.50 -3.29 -13.62
N ILE A 314 -12.78 -3.38 -14.92
CA ILE A 314 -13.99 -4.02 -15.46
C ILE A 314 -13.87 -5.53 -15.69
N ARG A 315 -12.66 -6.09 -15.61
CA ARG A 315 -12.41 -7.51 -15.87
C ARG A 315 -12.37 -8.31 -14.58
N ASN A 316 -13.12 -9.41 -14.56
CA ASN A 316 -13.00 -10.44 -13.55
C ASN A 316 -12.08 -11.54 -14.06
N TRP A 317 -11.04 -11.83 -13.29
CA TRP A 317 -10.11 -12.92 -13.58
C TRP A 317 -10.49 -14.12 -12.75
N VAL A 318 -10.58 -15.28 -13.40
CA VAL A 318 -10.80 -16.58 -12.75
C VAL A 318 -9.48 -17.34 -12.82
N ILE A 319 -9.01 -17.83 -11.67
CA ILE A 319 -7.84 -18.72 -11.64
C ILE A 319 -8.28 -20.06 -12.24
N GLN A 320 -7.63 -20.48 -13.32
CA GLN A 320 -7.89 -21.76 -13.97
C GLN A 320 -6.58 -22.54 -14.10
N ARG A 321 -6.67 -23.88 -14.14
CA ARG A 321 -5.52 -24.71 -14.50
C ARG A 321 -5.09 -24.35 -15.92
N LYS A 322 -3.79 -24.14 -16.10
CA LYS A 322 -3.19 -23.88 -17.40
C LYS A 322 -3.41 -25.10 -18.29
N SER A 323 -3.80 -24.90 -19.56
CA SER A 323 -4.01 -26.01 -20.49
C SER A 323 -2.68 -26.61 -20.93
N GLN A 324 -2.67 -27.92 -21.25
CA GLN A 324 -1.47 -28.61 -21.72
C GLN A 324 -0.90 -27.96 -22.99
N ALA A 325 -1.76 -27.56 -23.94
CA ALA A 325 -1.33 -26.87 -25.16
C ALA A 325 -0.59 -25.54 -24.90
N LEU A 326 -0.97 -24.78 -23.87
CA LEU A 326 -0.27 -23.55 -23.49
C LEU A 326 1.07 -23.86 -22.82
N LEU A 327 1.12 -24.88 -21.95
CA LEU A 327 2.36 -25.35 -21.33
C LEU A 327 3.36 -25.84 -22.39
N ASP A 328 2.90 -26.60 -23.36
CA ASP A 328 3.73 -27.13 -24.46
C ASP A 328 4.26 -26.00 -25.36
N SER A 329 3.45 -24.96 -25.60
CA SER A 329 3.88 -23.77 -26.36
C SER A 329 4.94 -22.95 -25.62
N GLU A 330 4.81 -22.76 -24.31
CA GLU A 330 5.79 -22.01 -23.52
C GLU A 330 7.09 -22.79 -23.36
N ALA A 331 7.01 -24.11 -23.16
CA ALA A 331 8.17 -25.01 -23.11
C ALA A 331 9.01 -24.92 -24.40
N SER A 332 8.37 -24.70 -25.55
CA SER A 332 9.08 -24.50 -26.83
C SER A 332 9.72 -23.10 -27.01
N THR A 333 9.34 -22.12 -26.18
CA THR A 333 9.85 -20.72 -26.23
C THR A 333 10.75 -20.33 -25.04
N SER A 334 10.89 -21.22 -24.06
CA SER A 334 11.63 -20.99 -22.82
C SER A 334 13.11 -21.34 -23.01
N SER A 335 13.97 -20.35 -23.23
CA SER A 335 15.41 -20.51 -23.02
C SER A 335 15.68 -20.70 -21.52
N THR A 336 16.38 -21.78 -21.18
CA THR A 336 16.61 -22.31 -19.82
C THR A 336 17.51 -21.46 -18.91
N ALA A 337 17.89 -20.25 -19.31
CA ALA A 337 18.74 -19.39 -18.51
C ALA A 337 17.90 -18.49 -17.57
N GLY A 338 17.41 -19.06 -16.46
CA GLY A 338 16.84 -18.26 -15.35
C GLY A 338 15.65 -18.83 -14.58
N ALA A 339 15.16 -20.03 -14.94
CA ALA A 339 13.91 -20.56 -14.40
C ALA A 339 14.01 -21.38 -13.09
N GLU A 340 15.21 -21.62 -12.56
CA GLU A 340 15.39 -22.54 -11.41
C GLU A 340 15.06 -21.93 -10.03
N GLY A 341 14.71 -20.64 -9.93
CA GLY A 341 14.58 -19.94 -8.64
C GLY A 341 13.17 -19.84 -8.02
N LEU A 342 12.10 -20.32 -8.67
CA LEU A 342 10.72 -19.88 -8.34
C LEU A 342 9.73 -20.99 -7.97
N MET A 343 10.21 -22.19 -7.65
CA MET A 343 9.36 -23.29 -7.18
C MET A 343 9.23 -23.31 -5.65
N SER A 344 8.57 -22.31 -5.08
CA SER A 344 8.08 -22.38 -3.69
C SER A 344 6.65 -21.85 -3.57
N PRO A 345 5.70 -22.65 -3.04
CA PRO A 345 4.26 -22.31 -3.02
C PRO A 345 3.89 -21.21 -2.00
N GLU A 346 4.86 -20.66 -1.27
CA GLU A 346 4.66 -19.65 -0.22
C GLU A 346 4.70 -18.20 -0.72
N GLY A 347 4.82 -17.99 -2.04
CA GLY A 347 4.70 -16.69 -2.71
C GLY A 347 3.26 -16.18 -2.73
N ALA A 348 2.65 -15.98 -1.56
CA ALA A 348 1.29 -15.48 -1.44
C ALA A 348 1.08 -14.19 -2.25
N SER A 349 -0.07 -14.13 -2.91
CA SER A 349 -0.55 -13.04 -3.75
C SER A 349 -0.40 -11.68 -3.07
N ARG A 350 0.39 -10.82 -3.72
CA ARG A 350 0.67 -9.45 -3.30
C ARG A 350 -0.62 -8.62 -3.36
N SER A 351 -1.12 -8.14 -2.22
CA SER A 351 -2.24 -7.18 -2.23
C SER A 351 -1.80 -5.87 -2.89
N SER A 352 -2.66 -5.24 -3.68
CA SER A 352 -2.28 -4.11 -4.55
C SER A 352 -2.05 -2.78 -3.82
N VAL A 353 -2.06 -2.75 -2.48
CA VAL A 353 -2.22 -1.49 -1.74
C VAL A 353 -1.40 -1.37 -0.45
N THR A 354 -1.09 -2.46 0.25
CA THR A 354 -0.32 -2.41 1.51
C THR A 354 0.55 -3.65 1.66
N ASN A 355 1.87 -3.49 1.48
CA ASN A 355 2.84 -4.61 1.52
C ASN A 355 3.47 -4.83 2.90
N CYS A 356 3.04 -4.10 3.92
CA CYS A 356 3.27 -4.51 5.31
C CYS A 356 2.05 -5.34 5.71
N THR A 357 1.99 -6.61 5.29
CA THR A 357 0.91 -7.50 5.73
C THR A 357 1.01 -7.60 7.25
N PRO A 358 0.05 -7.05 8.03
CA PRO A 358 0.08 -7.17 9.47
C PRO A 358 0.08 -8.66 9.86
N SER A 359 0.50 -9.00 11.08
CA SER A 359 0.43 -10.39 11.50
C SER A 359 -1.01 -10.91 11.36
N ARG A 360 -1.19 -12.24 11.24
CA ARG A 360 -2.54 -12.82 11.14
C ARG A 360 -3.45 -12.33 12.27
N ARG A 361 -2.91 -12.16 13.48
CA ARG A 361 -3.61 -11.59 14.64
C ARG A 361 -4.01 -10.13 14.42
N ASP A 362 -3.09 -9.28 13.96
CA ASP A 362 -3.38 -7.86 13.71
C ASP A 362 -4.47 -7.66 12.63
N ARG A 363 -4.48 -8.52 11.60
CA ARG A 363 -5.50 -8.50 10.55
C ARG A 363 -6.88 -8.92 11.07
N LEU A 364 -6.94 -10.00 11.84
CA LEU A 364 -8.15 -10.45 12.51
C LEU A 364 -8.70 -9.36 13.43
N ASN A 365 -7.84 -8.77 14.27
CA ASN A 365 -8.24 -7.71 15.20
C ASN A 365 -8.75 -6.47 14.47
N THR A 366 -8.12 -6.09 13.34
CA THR A 366 -8.58 -4.97 12.52
C THR A 366 -9.97 -5.24 11.94
N GLY A 367 -10.23 -6.47 11.46
CA GLY A 367 -11.55 -6.88 10.96
C GLY A 367 -12.62 -6.86 12.05
N ILE A 368 -12.33 -7.46 13.21
CA ILE A 368 -13.25 -7.48 14.36
C ILE A 368 -13.55 -6.06 14.85
N LYS A 369 -12.52 -5.20 14.99
CA LYS A 369 -12.70 -3.79 15.35
C LYS A 369 -13.54 -3.03 14.34
N ALA A 370 -13.43 -3.33 13.05
CA ALA A 370 -14.25 -2.71 12.02
C ALA A 370 -15.73 -3.12 12.16
N LEU A 371 -16.01 -4.40 12.42
CA LEU A 371 -17.37 -4.90 12.69
C LEU A 371 -17.97 -4.25 13.94
N LEU A 372 -17.20 -4.17 15.03
CA LEU A 372 -17.64 -3.55 16.29
C LEU A 372 -17.91 -2.06 16.12
N LYS A 373 -17.04 -1.34 15.41
CA LYS A 373 -17.20 0.09 15.12
C LYS A 373 -18.48 0.39 14.34
N ARG A 374 -18.92 -0.50 13.43
CA ARG A 374 -20.20 -0.34 12.72
C ARG A 374 -21.40 -0.37 13.67
N ARG A 375 -21.29 -1.04 14.81
CA ARG A 375 -22.30 -1.08 15.87
C ARG A 375 -22.06 -0.06 16.99
N GLY A 376 -21.10 0.85 16.82
CA GLY A 376 -20.74 1.84 17.85
C GLY A 376 -19.98 1.27 19.05
N ILE A 377 -19.51 0.02 18.97
CA ILE A 377 -18.80 -0.65 20.07
C ILE A 377 -17.29 -0.41 19.91
N HIS A 378 -16.66 0.08 20.97
CA HIS A 378 -15.23 0.31 21.04
C HIS A 378 -14.59 -0.60 22.07
N LEU A 379 -13.71 -1.49 21.61
CA LEU A 379 -12.96 -2.42 22.45
C LEU A 379 -11.45 -2.24 22.26
N ASP A 380 -10.69 -2.50 23.32
CA ASP A 380 -9.24 -2.58 23.27
C ASP A 380 -8.75 -3.87 22.57
N ASP A 381 -7.45 -3.97 22.31
CA ASP A 381 -6.87 -5.15 21.65
C ASP A 381 -6.99 -6.43 22.48
N HIS A 382 -7.01 -6.33 23.80
CA HIS A 382 -7.17 -7.49 24.67
C HIS A 382 -8.55 -8.12 24.50
N LEU A 383 -9.61 -7.31 24.61
CA LEU A 383 -10.99 -7.78 24.50
C LEU A 383 -11.28 -8.30 23.09
N VAL A 384 -10.72 -7.66 22.06
CA VAL A 384 -10.81 -8.14 20.67
C VAL A 384 -10.15 -9.51 20.49
N ASN A 385 -8.97 -9.73 21.10
CA ASN A 385 -8.30 -11.03 21.07
C ASN A 385 -9.15 -12.12 21.74
N VAL A 386 -9.73 -11.82 22.89
CA VAL A 386 -10.57 -12.76 23.66
C VAL A 386 -11.87 -13.07 22.90
N MET A 387 -12.49 -12.08 22.26
CA MET A 387 -13.64 -12.28 21.36
C MET A 387 -13.27 -13.15 20.15
N GLY A 388 -12.07 -13.00 19.59
CA GLY A 388 -11.56 -13.86 18.51
C GLY A 388 -11.41 -15.34 18.91
N GLN A 389 -11.30 -15.63 20.21
CA GLN A 389 -11.26 -16.98 20.77
C GLN A 389 -12.66 -17.54 21.08
N GLY A 390 -13.72 -16.81 20.73
CA GLY A 390 -15.11 -17.25 20.91
C GLY A 390 -15.78 -16.73 22.19
N ALA A 391 -15.14 -15.82 22.92
CA ALA A 391 -15.74 -15.18 24.09
C ALA A 391 -16.91 -14.27 23.71
N GLN A 392 -17.83 -14.13 24.65
CA GLN A 392 -18.96 -13.20 24.57
C GLN A 392 -18.60 -11.93 25.33
N ILE A 393 -18.94 -10.78 24.76
CA ILE A 393 -18.69 -9.48 25.40
C ILE A 393 -20.02 -8.81 25.68
N ARG A 394 -20.25 -8.52 26.96
CA ARG A 394 -21.40 -7.76 27.41
C ARG A 394 -21.14 -6.28 27.15
N VAL A 395 -21.98 -5.67 26.30
CA VAL A 395 -21.88 -4.26 25.92
C VAL A 395 -22.70 -3.40 26.88
N ASP A 396 -23.88 -3.89 27.29
CA ASP A 396 -24.72 -3.27 28.33
C ASP A 396 -25.57 -4.33 29.07
N LYS A 397 -26.63 -3.91 29.77
CA LYS A 397 -27.47 -4.81 30.59
C LYS A 397 -28.14 -5.92 29.76
N ASP A 398 -28.54 -5.62 28.52
CA ASP A 398 -29.40 -6.49 27.70
C ASP A 398 -28.71 -6.96 26.41
N HIS A 399 -27.54 -6.41 26.07
CA HIS A 399 -26.82 -6.71 24.84
C HIS A 399 -25.51 -7.43 25.13
N ILE A 400 -25.48 -8.72 24.78
CA ILE A 400 -24.26 -9.54 24.72
C ILE A 400 -23.94 -9.80 23.27
N VAL A 401 -22.71 -9.48 22.86
CA VAL A 401 -22.26 -9.64 21.47
C VAL A 401 -21.19 -10.73 21.41
N LYS A 402 -21.32 -11.62 20.42
CA LYS A 402 -20.35 -12.67 20.12
C LYS A 402 -19.93 -12.58 18.66
N LEU A 403 -18.67 -12.89 18.36
CA LEU A 403 -18.22 -13.11 17.00
C LEU A 403 -18.57 -14.55 16.57
N ARG A 404 -19.44 -14.70 15.58
CA ARG A 404 -19.68 -15.96 14.89
C ARG A 404 -18.63 -16.12 13.80
N GLN A 405 -17.92 -17.25 13.79
CA GLN A 405 -16.97 -17.56 12.72
C GLN A 405 -17.71 -17.91 11.43
N GLY A 406 -17.09 -17.63 10.29
CA GLY A 406 -17.64 -17.98 8.99
C GLY A 406 -17.66 -19.51 8.78
N TYR A 407 -18.68 -20.01 8.10
CA TYR A 407 -18.92 -21.43 7.88
C TYR A 407 -19.49 -21.68 6.48
N TYR A 408 -19.25 -22.88 5.94
CA TYR A 408 -19.91 -23.34 4.72
C TYR A 408 -21.25 -23.98 5.06
N VAL A 409 -22.29 -23.71 4.25
CA VAL A 409 -23.56 -24.45 4.38
C VAL A 409 -23.29 -25.89 3.96
N GLU A 410 -23.57 -26.82 4.86
CA GLU A 410 -23.39 -28.24 4.65
C GLU A 410 -24.10 -28.70 3.37
N GLY A 411 -23.36 -29.32 2.44
CA GLY A 411 -23.87 -29.75 1.14
C GLY A 411 -23.94 -28.68 0.04
N SER A 412 -23.35 -27.49 0.23
CA SER A 412 -23.24 -26.48 -0.83
C SER A 412 -21.92 -25.71 -0.81
N ASP A 413 -21.53 -25.12 -1.95
CA ASP A 413 -20.37 -24.22 -2.04
C ASP A 413 -20.64 -22.80 -1.49
N LYS A 414 -21.76 -22.61 -0.76
CA LYS A 414 -22.16 -21.31 -0.25
C LYS A 414 -21.49 -21.03 1.10
N TYR A 415 -20.57 -20.07 1.11
CA TYR A 415 -19.88 -19.59 2.32
C TYR A 415 -20.67 -18.49 3.03
N HIS A 416 -20.91 -18.65 4.33
CA HIS A 416 -21.38 -17.61 5.23
C HIS A 416 -20.17 -16.97 5.93
N PRO A 417 -19.94 -15.67 5.75
CA PRO A 417 -18.77 -15.02 6.33
C PRO A 417 -18.96 -14.68 7.83
N PRO A 418 -17.88 -14.39 8.57
CA PRO A 418 -17.95 -14.07 10.00
C PRO A 418 -18.80 -12.82 10.28
N GLU A 419 -19.59 -12.85 11.35
CA GLU A 419 -20.50 -11.76 11.72
C GLU A 419 -20.58 -11.57 13.24
N LEU A 420 -20.93 -10.36 13.68
CA LEU A 420 -21.30 -10.11 15.07
C LEU A 420 -22.76 -10.50 15.28
N VAL A 421 -23.00 -11.40 16.23
CA VAL A 421 -24.33 -11.87 16.60
C VAL A 421 -24.66 -11.42 18.02
N ASP A 422 -25.90 -11.00 18.21
CA ASP A 422 -26.44 -10.72 19.53
C ASP A 422 -26.88 -12.04 20.17
N VAL A 423 -26.37 -12.31 21.36
CA VAL A 423 -26.73 -13.46 22.17
C VAL A 423 -27.76 -12.97 23.18
N LYS A 424 -28.96 -13.55 23.15
CA LYS A 424 -29.91 -13.34 24.24
C LYS A 424 -29.32 -14.02 25.49
N PRO A 425 -29.20 -13.32 26.63
CA PRO A 425 -28.82 -13.98 27.86
C PRO A 425 -29.86 -15.08 28.12
N GLU A 426 -29.41 -16.33 28.16
CA GLU A 426 -30.24 -17.39 28.74
C GLU A 426 -30.42 -17.02 30.21
N GLU A 427 -31.67 -16.85 30.65
CA GLU A 427 -31.93 -16.78 32.08
C GLU A 427 -31.38 -18.08 32.67
N PRO A 428 -30.45 -18.02 33.64
CA PRO A 428 -29.99 -19.24 34.28
C PRO A 428 -31.23 -19.95 34.82
N ASN A 429 -31.47 -21.18 34.35
CA ASN A 429 -32.53 -22.00 34.91
C ASN A 429 -32.08 -22.38 36.32
N ILE A 430 -32.43 -21.56 37.31
CA ILE A 430 -32.08 -21.78 38.73
C ILE A 430 -32.87 -23.00 39.29
N TRP A 431 -33.64 -23.69 38.44
CA TRP A 431 -34.53 -24.79 38.82
C TRP A 431 -34.46 -25.98 37.83
N ASP A 432 -33.26 -26.57 37.67
CA ASP A 432 -33.18 -27.97 37.24
C ASP A 432 -33.19 -28.84 38.51
N GLY A 433 -34.35 -29.43 38.78
CA GLY A 433 -34.69 -30.11 40.03
C GLY A 433 -33.70 -31.18 40.50
N TRP A 434 -33.51 -31.23 41.83
CA TRP A 434 -33.12 -32.39 42.64
C TRP A 434 -32.25 -33.46 41.98
N ASN A 435 -31.06 -33.09 41.51
CA ASN A 435 -29.89 -33.96 41.41
C ASN A 435 -28.62 -33.10 41.34
N SER A 436 -28.27 -32.44 42.45
CA SER A 436 -26.91 -31.91 42.62
C SER A 436 -25.96 -33.07 42.94
N PRO A 437 -24.81 -33.21 42.27
CA PRO A 437 -23.79 -34.17 42.68
C PRO A 437 -23.30 -33.82 44.09
N GLU A 438 -23.07 -34.84 44.92
CA GLU A 438 -22.62 -34.68 46.31
C GLU A 438 -21.39 -33.77 46.36
N THR A 439 -21.53 -32.64 47.06
CA THR A 439 -20.44 -31.71 47.33
C THR A 439 -19.80 -32.15 48.64
N GLU A 440 -18.58 -32.67 48.60
CA GLU A 440 -17.78 -32.87 49.82
C GLU A 440 -17.52 -31.51 50.46
N ILE A 441 -18.17 -31.28 51.61
CA ILE A 441 -17.84 -30.17 52.49
C ILE A 441 -16.61 -30.61 53.29
N LYS A 442 -15.43 -30.05 52.96
CA LYS A 442 -14.25 -30.19 53.84
C LYS A 442 -14.43 -29.27 55.04
N ASP A 443 -14.42 -29.88 56.23
CA ASP A 443 -14.39 -29.20 57.51
C ASP A 443 -13.07 -28.39 57.64
N THR A 444 -13.18 -27.09 57.89
CA THR A 444 -12.04 -26.17 58.03
C THR A 444 -11.81 -25.76 59.48
N SER A 445 -12.29 -26.54 60.45
CA SER A 445 -12.10 -26.29 61.89
C SER A 445 -10.63 -26.21 62.34
N ASP A 446 -9.68 -26.72 61.55
CA ASP A 446 -8.25 -26.78 61.90
C ASP A 446 -7.38 -25.73 61.18
N TYR A 447 -7.97 -24.72 60.52
CA TYR A 447 -7.17 -23.66 59.88
C TYR A 447 -6.70 -22.62 60.90
N ILE A 448 -5.42 -22.73 61.31
CA ILE A 448 -4.73 -21.72 62.12
C ILE A 448 -4.25 -20.58 61.19
N PRO A 449 -4.68 -19.31 61.39
CA PRO A 449 -4.20 -18.19 60.58
C PRO A 449 -2.75 -17.84 60.96
N GLY A 450 -1.82 -17.98 60.02
CA GLY A 450 -0.46 -17.48 60.15
C GLY A 450 -0.43 -15.96 59.98
N TRP A 451 -0.40 -15.24 61.10
CA TRP A 451 0.05 -13.84 61.13
C TRP A 451 1.58 -13.86 61.20
N GLU A 452 2.26 -13.51 60.10
CA GLU A 452 3.67 -13.12 60.14
C GLU A 452 3.76 -11.60 60.28
N ASP A 453 4.46 -11.19 61.33
CA ASP A 453 4.66 -9.83 61.80
C ASP A 453 5.44 -8.96 60.80
N TRP A 454 5.06 -7.68 60.77
CA TRP A 454 5.58 -6.63 59.89
C TRP A 454 6.80 -5.86 60.46
N GLU A 455 7.65 -6.48 61.28
CA GLU A 455 8.83 -5.81 61.86
C GLU A 455 10.10 -6.65 61.76
N SER A 456 10.87 -6.45 60.69
CA SER A 456 12.35 -6.34 60.70
C SER A 456 12.91 -6.48 59.29
N TRP A 457 13.24 -5.36 58.63
CA TRP A 457 14.20 -5.37 57.53
C TRP A 457 15.32 -4.39 57.90
N ASP A 458 16.42 -4.98 58.36
CA ASP A 458 17.68 -4.34 58.66
C ASP A 458 18.40 -3.99 57.36
N TRP A 459 19.02 -2.81 57.31
CA TRP A 459 19.78 -2.31 56.16
C TRP A 459 21.17 -2.96 56.11
N GLY A 460 21.48 -3.61 54.98
CA GLY A 460 22.82 -4.11 54.63
C GLY A 460 23.11 -3.95 53.15
#